data_AF-A0A7X3MEA5-F1
#
_entry.id   AF-A0A7X3MEA5-F1
#
_cell.length_a   1.000
_cell.length_b   1.000
_cell.length_c   1.000
_cell.angle_alpha   90.00
_cell.angle_beta   90.00
_cell.angle_gamma   90.00
#
_symmetry.space_group_name_H-M   'P 1'
#
loop_
_entity.id
_entity.type
_entity.pdbx_description
1 polymer ?
#
loop_
_entity_poly.entity_id
_entity_poly.type
_entity_poly.pdbx_seq_one_letter_code
_entity_poly.pdbx_strand_id
1 'polypeptide(L)'
;MEWEHESKIIDSIRIICKRSQNEDFVFFEEFFKLCGIFVIRCAEPQIPHLSEDDEEYTDYELDITHNFGWMVQKENEKMMLKKAIEMVYGGNRSFRDELSYLAPVYVNHDLKLHNMRERYFYAPVFSRVYESLANFRAAVRELEETKINGRHVKYFRISCQHKINVLLGKLHKEKEYSGYMLIADALNLCGRERGYTQGYLLAGIVADGDLQFLNDSIHFYDNAFTGKKEIDAYIHYRKGRYYEKIDHDEERALTEYRKAYRMDQSNYRALFKVAIIELSIGEMYMDYRYIRRSISTFREIPELLYDDIENCNLLPIQLEYLAKTYKNLYDIYDIWMERKSSAMQALYELCDLERMIDEDAFFDHFFGDGEKADEERRLLKCHLNLVYYKDERDTIDNDYYINKRGKIDYVK
;
A
#
# COMPACT_ATOMS: atom_id res chain seq x y z
N MET A 1 -23.89 -9.24 31.26
CA MET A 1 -23.95 -9.86 29.93
C MET A 1 -22.50 -9.97 29.51
N GLU A 2 -21.86 -11.06 29.93
CA GLU A 2 -20.49 -11.37 29.53
C GLU A 2 -20.55 -11.69 28.04
N TRP A 3 -19.90 -10.86 27.23
CA TRP A 3 -19.68 -11.20 25.83
C TRP A 3 -18.71 -12.37 25.87
N GLU A 4 -19.21 -13.58 25.62
CA GLU A 4 -18.36 -14.72 25.27
C GLU A 4 -17.38 -14.22 24.21
N HIS A 5 -16.07 -14.44 24.42
CA HIS A 5 -15.07 -14.16 23.41
C HIS A 5 -15.38 -15.07 22.20
N GLU A 6 -16.17 -14.56 21.25
CA GLU A 6 -16.41 -15.25 19.99
C GLU A 6 -15.07 -15.48 19.31
N SER A 7 -14.78 -16.75 19.03
CA SER A 7 -13.57 -17.19 18.33
C SER A 7 -13.38 -16.39 17.05
N LYS A 8 -12.23 -15.71 16.88
CA LYS A 8 -11.95 -14.88 15.69
C LYS A 8 -11.20 -15.69 14.64
N ILE A 9 -11.81 -15.91 13.48
CA ILE A 9 -11.07 -16.47 12.33
C ILE A 9 -10.16 -15.39 11.75
N ILE A 10 -8.87 -15.70 11.65
CA ILE A 10 -7.87 -14.85 11.01
C ILE A 10 -7.06 -15.72 10.04
N ASP A 11 -7.24 -15.45 8.74
CA ASP A 11 -6.39 -16.01 7.68
C ASP A 11 -5.16 -15.13 7.41
N SER A 12 -3.99 -15.70 7.59
CA SER A 12 -2.70 -15.01 7.50
C SER A 12 -1.71 -15.85 6.71
N ILE A 13 -0.82 -15.22 5.93
CA ILE A 13 0.25 -15.90 5.20
C ILE A 13 1.59 -15.24 5.46
N ARG A 14 2.57 -16.05 5.87
CA ARG A 14 3.98 -15.67 5.95
C ARG A 14 4.64 -15.99 4.62
N ILE A 15 5.18 -14.96 3.97
CA ILE A 15 5.96 -15.12 2.75
C ILE A 15 7.43 -15.01 3.12
N ILE A 16 8.15 -16.12 2.99
CA ILE A 16 9.59 -16.21 3.21
C ILE A 16 10.27 -15.91 1.89
N CYS A 17 11.01 -14.81 1.83
CA CYS A 17 11.67 -14.36 0.61
C CYS A 17 13.08 -13.85 0.87
N LYS A 18 13.94 -13.95 -0.14
CA LYS A 18 15.21 -13.22 -0.15
C LYS A 18 14.91 -11.74 -0.42
N ARG A 19 15.77 -10.85 0.07
CA ARG A 19 15.65 -9.41 -0.20
C ARG A 19 15.68 -9.10 -1.70
N SER A 20 16.49 -9.83 -2.46
CA SER A 20 16.58 -9.75 -3.93
C SER A 20 15.33 -10.23 -4.68
N GLN A 21 14.27 -10.65 -3.98
CA GLN A 21 13.00 -11.11 -4.54
C GLN A 21 11.86 -10.18 -4.11
N ASN A 22 12.16 -8.88 -4.00
CA ASN A 22 11.22 -7.86 -3.53
C ASN A 22 9.98 -7.79 -4.44
N GLU A 23 10.19 -7.99 -5.72
CA GLU A 23 9.18 -7.90 -6.77
C GLU A 23 8.24 -9.11 -6.75
N ASP A 24 8.80 -10.31 -6.61
CA ASP A 24 8.03 -11.55 -6.43
C ASP A 24 7.20 -11.48 -5.15
N PHE A 25 7.79 -10.97 -4.06
CA PHE A 25 7.08 -10.73 -2.82
C PHE A 25 5.88 -9.79 -3.03
N VAL A 26 6.08 -8.65 -3.69
CA VAL A 26 4.99 -7.68 -3.96
C VAL A 26 3.88 -8.30 -4.80
N PHE A 27 4.23 -9.09 -5.81
CA PHE A 27 3.25 -9.81 -6.64
C PHE A 27 2.36 -10.75 -5.80
N PHE A 28 2.97 -11.59 -4.96
CA PHE A 28 2.21 -12.49 -4.08
C PHE A 28 1.45 -11.73 -3.00
N GLU A 29 2.07 -10.74 -2.37
CA GLU A 29 1.46 -9.90 -1.34
C GLU A 29 0.17 -9.25 -1.86
N GLU A 30 0.22 -8.66 -3.05
CA GLU A 30 -0.95 -8.05 -3.69
C GLU A 30 -2.08 -9.05 -3.92
N PHE A 31 -1.76 -10.23 -4.43
CA PHE A 31 -2.74 -11.29 -4.67
C PHE A 31 -3.42 -11.74 -3.37
N PHE A 32 -2.64 -12.10 -2.35
CA PHE A 32 -3.18 -12.59 -1.08
C PHE A 32 -3.98 -11.51 -0.34
N LYS A 33 -3.53 -10.25 -0.34
CA LYS A 33 -4.30 -9.14 0.22
C LYS A 33 -5.63 -8.93 -0.51
N LEU A 34 -5.67 -9.11 -1.82
CA LEU A 34 -6.91 -9.01 -2.60
C LEU A 34 -7.86 -10.18 -2.31
N CYS A 35 -7.33 -11.34 -1.91
CA CYS A 35 -8.11 -12.48 -1.41
C CYS A 35 -8.55 -12.33 0.06
N GLY A 36 -8.19 -11.23 0.72
CA GLY A 36 -8.52 -10.99 2.13
C GLY A 36 -7.65 -11.77 3.11
N ILE A 37 -6.44 -12.14 2.73
CA ILE A 37 -5.49 -12.82 3.60
C ILE A 37 -4.47 -11.78 4.09
N PHE A 38 -4.18 -11.77 5.39
CA PHE A 38 -3.12 -10.91 5.92
C PHE A 38 -1.77 -11.44 5.44
N VAL A 39 -0.85 -10.55 5.06
CA VAL A 39 0.46 -10.95 4.56
C VAL A 39 1.53 -10.43 5.50
N ILE A 40 2.41 -11.33 5.93
CA ILE A 40 3.56 -11.04 6.78
C ILE A 40 4.82 -11.36 5.98
N ARG A 41 5.68 -10.36 5.76
CA ARG A 41 6.97 -10.56 5.11
C ARG A 41 7.97 -11.13 6.10
N CYS A 42 8.61 -12.24 5.74
CA CYS A 42 9.68 -12.84 6.53
C CYS A 42 10.97 -12.84 5.69
N ALA A 43 11.96 -12.03 6.08
CA ALA A 43 13.29 -12.10 5.48
C ALA A 43 14.06 -13.29 6.09
N GLU A 44 14.74 -14.08 5.26
CA GLU A 44 15.61 -15.17 5.74
C GLU A 44 16.68 -14.64 6.72
N PRO A 45 17.04 -15.38 7.82
CA PRO A 45 16.41 -16.56 8.37
C PRO A 45 15.87 -16.26 9.78
N GLN A 46 14.79 -15.50 9.90
CA GLN A 46 14.01 -15.50 11.14
C GLN A 46 12.77 -16.34 10.90
N ILE A 47 12.86 -17.64 11.20
CA ILE A 47 11.72 -18.54 11.27
C ILE A 47 11.29 -18.58 12.74
N PRO A 48 10.34 -17.74 13.20
CA PRO A 48 9.62 -18.08 14.42
C PRO A 48 8.77 -19.31 14.11
N HIS A 49 9.05 -20.42 14.80
CA HIS A 49 8.26 -21.64 14.76
C HIS A 49 6.76 -21.33 14.82
N LEU A 50 5.97 -21.97 13.96
CA LEU A 50 4.51 -21.98 14.07
C LEU A 50 4.16 -22.51 15.47
N SER A 51 3.49 -21.69 16.29
CA SER A 51 2.90 -22.18 17.54
C SER A 51 1.69 -23.02 17.14
N GLU A 52 1.76 -24.33 17.38
CA GLU A 52 0.71 -25.31 17.01
C GLU A 52 -0.59 -25.17 17.85
N ASP A 53 -0.68 -24.20 18.76
CA ASP A 53 -1.65 -24.21 19.86
C ASP A 53 -2.84 -23.21 19.75
N ASP A 54 -2.99 -22.47 18.66
CA ASP A 54 -4.15 -21.56 18.50
C ASP A 54 -5.17 -22.12 17.48
N GLU A 55 -6.15 -22.91 17.94
CA GLU A 55 -7.22 -23.52 17.10
C GLU A 55 -8.08 -22.50 16.32
N GLU A 56 -7.96 -21.20 16.61
CA GLU A 56 -8.73 -20.11 16.02
C GLU A 56 -8.00 -19.37 14.88
N TYR A 57 -6.76 -19.75 14.59
CA TYR A 57 -5.85 -18.98 13.75
C TYR A 57 -5.30 -19.85 12.61
N THR A 58 -5.52 -19.44 11.36
CA THR A 58 -4.94 -20.15 10.21
C THR A 58 -3.76 -19.37 9.65
N ASP A 59 -2.57 -19.78 10.09
CA ASP A 59 -1.29 -19.26 9.59
C ASP A 59 -0.78 -20.15 8.45
N TYR A 60 -0.70 -19.58 7.26
CA TYR A 60 -0.14 -20.20 6.07
C TYR A 60 1.33 -19.82 5.92
N GLU A 61 2.11 -20.68 5.28
CA GLU A 61 3.50 -20.39 4.93
C GLU A 61 3.72 -20.60 3.43
N LEU A 62 4.44 -19.65 2.81
CA LEU A 62 4.90 -19.71 1.44
C LEU A 62 6.38 -19.34 1.37
N ASP A 63 7.22 -20.31 1.05
CA ASP A 63 8.65 -20.11 0.81
C ASP A 63 8.94 -19.91 -0.68
N ILE A 64 9.38 -18.70 -1.05
CA ILE A 64 9.71 -18.35 -2.44
C ILE A 64 11.23 -18.33 -2.73
N THR A 65 12.06 -18.64 -1.75
CA THR A 65 13.54 -18.46 -1.78
C THR A 65 14.28 -19.31 -2.82
N HIS A 66 13.73 -20.46 -3.19
CA HIS A 66 14.35 -21.45 -4.09
C HIS A 66 13.46 -21.84 -5.28
N ASN A 67 12.22 -21.37 -5.32
CA ASN A 67 11.16 -22.00 -6.11
C ASN A 67 10.60 -21.14 -7.24
N PHE A 68 10.99 -19.87 -7.31
CA PHE A 68 10.49 -18.92 -8.28
C PHE A 68 11.67 -18.27 -9.01
N GLY A 69 11.69 -18.45 -10.33
CA GLY A 69 12.60 -17.79 -11.27
C GLY A 69 11.76 -17.04 -12.28
N TRP A 70 12.15 -15.82 -12.61
CA TRP A 70 11.30 -14.83 -13.27
C TRP A 70 11.00 -15.12 -14.74
N MET A 71 9.74 -14.86 -15.16
CA MET A 71 9.33 -14.76 -16.56
C MET A 71 8.05 -13.88 -16.71
N VAL A 72 8.12 -12.73 -17.42
CA VAL A 72 7.07 -11.67 -17.58
C VAL A 72 5.72 -12.09 -18.17
N GLN A 73 5.58 -13.32 -18.65
CA GLN A 73 4.40 -13.69 -19.44
C GLN A 73 3.22 -14.06 -18.52
N LYS A 74 1.99 -13.64 -18.88
CA LYS A 74 0.76 -13.97 -18.12
C LYS A 74 0.62 -15.47 -17.81
N GLU A 75 1.01 -16.35 -18.73
CA GLU A 75 0.97 -17.80 -18.48
C GLU A 75 1.95 -18.24 -17.40
N ASN A 76 3.09 -17.57 -17.28
CA ASN A 76 4.05 -17.82 -16.20
C ASN A 76 3.54 -17.29 -14.86
N GLU A 77 2.88 -16.12 -14.84
CA GLU A 77 2.24 -15.60 -13.62
C GLU A 77 1.15 -16.55 -13.09
N LYS A 78 0.31 -17.09 -13.98
CA LYS A 78 -0.67 -18.13 -13.61
C LYS A 78 0.02 -19.36 -13.03
N MET A 79 1.09 -19.82 -13.68
CA MET A 79 1.87 -20.97 -13.22
C MET A 79 2.53 -20.69 -11.86
N MET A 80 3.05 -19.49 -11.63
CA MET A 80 3.64 -19.05 -10.37
C MET A 80 2.60 -19.05 -9.26
N LEU A 81 1.43 -18.42 -9.46
CA LEU A 81 0.35 -18.44 -8.47
C LEU A 81 -0.13 -19.87 -8.20
N LYS A 82 -0.30 -20.68 -9.24
CA LYS A 82 -0.67 -22.09 -9.08
C LYS A 82 0.33 -22.84 -8.21
N LYS A 83 1.63 -22.73 -8.51
CA LYS A 83 2.71 -23.35 -7.74
C LYS A 83 2.73 -22.82 -6.30
N ALA A 84 2.58 -21.52 -6.11
CA ALA A 84 2.52 -20.91 -4.79
C ALA A 84 1.34 -21.46 -3.97
N ILE A 85 0.14 -21.54 -4.55
CA ILE A 85 -1.06 -22.09 -3.90
C ILE A 85 -0.87 -23.58 -3.55
N GLU A 86 -0.23 -24.36 -4.42
CA GLU A 86 0.13 -25.76 -4.14
C GLU A 86 1.14 -25.89 -3.00
N MET A 87 2.05 -24.93 -2.87
CA MET A 87 3.08 -24.87 -1.83
C MET A 87 2.58 -24.33 -0.49
N VAL A 88 1.42 -23.64 -0.45
CA VAL A 88 0.86 -23.11 0.80
C VAL A 88 0.63 -24.24 1.80
N TYR A 89 1.39 -24.23 2.90
CA TYR A 89 1.22 -25.15 4.01
C TYR A 89 0.03 -24.73 4.89
N GLY A 90 -0.71 -25.69 5.46
CA GLY A 90 -1.85 -25.42 6.38
C GLY A 90 -3.22 -25.18 5.72
N GLY A 91 -3.29 -24.98 4.40
CA GLY A 91 -4.56 -24.75 3.67
C GLY A 91 -5.46 -25.99 3.54
N ASN A 92 -6.73 -25.87 3.94
CA ASN A 92 -7.74 -26.88 3.62
C ASN A 92 -8.08 -26.89 2.12
N ARG A 93 -8.78 -27.93 1.65
CA ARG A 93 -9.12 -28.07 0.23
C ARG A 93 -9.98 -26.91 -0.30
N SER A 94 -10.96 -26.43 0.49
CA SER A 94 -11.83 -25.32 0.09
C SER A 94 -11.03 -24.03 -0.12
N PHE A 95 -10.11 -23.71 0.79
CA PHE A 95 -9.21 -22.57 0.67
C PHE A 95 -8.39 -22.62 -0.61
N ARG A 96 -7.75 -23.76 -0.90
CA ARG A 96 -6.96 -23.94 -2.12
C ARG A 96 -7.82 -23.88 -3.38
N ASP A 97 -9.03 -24.42 -3.36
CA ASP A 97 -9.98 -24.37 -4.48
C ASP A 97 -10.40 -22.92 -4.77
N GLU A 98 -10.67 -22.11 -3.73
CA GLU A 98 -10.96 -20.67 -3.88
C GLU A 98 -9.78 -19.91 -4.48
N LEU A 99 -8.57 -20.06 -3.92
CA LEU A 99 -7.40 -19.36 -4.45
C LEU A 99 -7.05 -19.79 -5.88
N SER A 100 -7.19 -21.08 -6.19
CA SER A 100 -6.95 -21.62 -7.53
C SER A 100 -7.93 -21.03 -8.56
N TYR A 101 -9.16 -20.70 -8.13
CA TYR A 101 -10.12 -19.98 -8.95
C TYR A 101 -9.80 -18.49 -9.07
N LEU A 102 -9.35 -17.83 -8.01
CA LEU A 102 -9.05 -16.39 -8.01
C LEU A 102 -7.75 -16.04 -8.75
N ALA A 103 -6.75 -16.92 -8.76
CA ALA A 103 -5.48 -16.71 -9.44
C ALA A 103 -5.64 -16.38 -10.94
N PRO A 104 -6.37 -17.15 -11.77
CA PRO A 104 -6.58 -16.79 -13.17
C PRO A 104 -7.37 -15.50 -13.34
N VAL A 105 -8.35 -15.18 -12.48
CA VAL A 105 -9.07 -13.88 -12.51
C VAL A 105 -8.08 -12.73 -12.33
N TYR A 106 -7.21 -12.83 -11.32
CA TYR A 106 -6.19 -11.82 -11.02
C TYR A 106 -5.25 -11.56 -12.20
N VAL A 107 -4.76 -12.63 -12.85
CA VAL A 107 -3.80 -12.53 -13.95
C VAL A 107 -4.45 -12.14 -15.28
N ASN A 108 -5.60 -12.73 -15.62
CA ASN A 108 -6.27 -12.48 -16.90
C ASN A 108 -6.63 -10.99 -17.06
N HIS A 109 -7.15 -10.38 -15.99
CA HIS A 109 -7.53 -8.97 -15.95
C HIS A 109 -6.39 -8.04 -15.49
N ASP A 110 -5.16 -8.54 -15.42
CA ASP A 110 -3.95 -7.77 -15.10
C ASP A 110 -4.10 -6.90 -13.82
N LEU A 111 -4.73 -7.47 -12.79
CA LEU A 111 -5.10 -6.71 -11.60
C LEU A 111 -3.86 -6.26 -10.80
N LYS A 112 -2.71 -6.94 -10.95
CA LYS A 112 -1.42 -6.49 -10.42
C LYS A 112 -1.06 -5.09 -10.96
N LEU A 113 -1.15 -4.90 -12.28
CA LEU A 113 -0.75 -3.68 -12.95
C LEU A 113 -1.70 -2.55 -12.54
N HIS A 114 -3.00 -2.84 -12.54
CA HIS A 114 -4.00 -1.85 -12.22
C HIS A 114 -4.02 -1.46 -10.74
N ASN A 115 -3.68 -2.38 -9.82
CA ASN A 115 -3.48 -2.04 -8.41
C ASN A 115 -2.25 -1.16 -8.21
N MET A 116 -1.12 -1.49 -8.83
CA MET A 116 0.09 -0.67 -8.77
C MET A 116 -0.16 0.74 -9.32
N ARG A 117 -0.77 0.83 -10.51
CA ARG A 117 -1.15 2.13 -11.11
C ARG A 117 -2.12 2.90 -10.22
N GLU A 118 -3.04 2.22 -9.54
CA GLU A 118 -3.96 2.84 -8.60
C GLU A 118 -3.28 3.46 -7.41
N ARG A 119 -2.28 2.76 -6.87
CA ARG A 119 -1.53 3.24 -5.73
C ARG A 119 -0.54 4.36 -6.10
N TYR A 120 0.03 4.35 -7.31
CA TYR A 120 1.24 5.14 -7.61
C TYR A 120 1.18 6.08 -8.83
N PHE A 121 0.36 5.80 -9.87
CA PHE A 121 0.60 6.37 -11.21
C PHE A 121 -0.58 7.12 -11.87
N TYR A 122 -1.67 7.43 -11.15
CA TYR A 122 -2.81 8.12 -11.78
C TYR A 122 -2.73 9.64 -11.86
N ALA A 123 -1.67 10.26 -11.36
CA ALA A 123 -1.61 11.72 -11.26
C ALA A 123 -1.61 12.49 -12.60
N PRO A 124 -1.34 11.91 -13.79
CA PRO A 124 -1.55 12.67 -15.03
C PRO A 124 -2.32 12.00 -16.18
N VAL A 125 -2.80 10.74 -16.09
CA VAL A 125 -3.28 10.01 -17.28
C VAL A 125 -4.68 9.38 -17.11
N PHE A 126 -5.73 10.13 -17.48
CA PHE A 126 -7.13 9.68 -17.42
C PHE A 126 -7.40 8.37 -18.20
N SER A 127 -6.73 8.15 -19.34
CA SER A 127 -6.92 6.92 -20.14
C SER A 127 -6.58 5.66 -19.35
N ARG A 128 -5.57 5.70 -18.47
CA ARG A 128 -5.19 4.57 -17.60
C ARG A 128 -6.21 4.30 -16.50
N VAL A 129 -6.91 5.33 -16.03
CA VAL A 129 -8.02 5.17 -15.08
C VAL A 129 -9.17 4.42 -15.74
N TYR A 130 -9.50 4.75 -16.99
CA TYR A 130 -10.52 4.03 -17.78
C TYR A 130 -10.13 2.57 -18.07
N GLU A 131 -8.87 2.31 -18.44
CA GLU A 131 -8.35 0.96 -18.65
C GLU A 131 -8.47 0.12 -17.37
N SER A 132 -8.06 0.69 -16.23
CA SER A 132 -8.15 0.02 -14.93
C SER A 132 -9.61 -0.26 -14.55
N LEU A 133 -10.50 0.70 -14.79
CA LEU A 133 -11.93 0.55 -14.55
C LEU A 133 -12.53 -0.60 -15.38
N ALA A 134 -12.14 -0.73 -16.65
CA ALA A 134 -12.60 -1.81 -17.51
C ALA A 134 -12.15 -3.19 -17.01
N ASN A 135 -10.90 -3.32 -16.56
CA ASN A 135 -10.34 -4.57 -16.04
C ASN A 135 -10.96 -4.97 -14.70
N PHE A 136 -11.15 -4.04 -13.75
CA PHE A 136 -11.85 -4.37 -12.50
C PHE A 136 -13.32 -4.75 -12.74
N ARG A 137 -14.03 -4.08 -13.66
CA ARG A 137 -15.40 -4.47 -14.04
C ARG A 137 -15.45 -5.85 -14.68
N ALA A 138 -14.49 -6.19 -15.52
CA ALA A 138 -14.39 -7.52 -16.12
C ALA A 138 -14.17 -8.59 -15.05
N ALA A 139 -13.27 -8.35 -14.09
CA ALA A 139 -13.07 -9.23 -12.95
C ALA A 139 -14.34 -9.40 -12.10
N VAL A 140 -15.05 -8.31 -11.78
CA VAL A 140 -16.31 -8.38 -11.02
C VAL A 140 -17.36 -9.23 -11.74
N ARG A 141 -17.54 -9.05 -13.06
CA ARG A 141 -18.47 -9.88 -13.84
C ARG A 141 -18.12 -11.37 -13.78
N GLU A 142 -16.85 -11.72 -13.94
CA GLU A 142 -16.40 -13.11 -13.84
C GLU A 142 -16.65 -13.71 -12.45
N LEU A 143 -16.43 -12.92 -11.39
CA LEU A 143 -16.70 -13.31 -10.00
C LEU A 143 -18.20 -13.38 -9.66
N GLU A 144 -19.08 -12.73 -10.42
CA GLU A 144 -20.54 -12.82 -10.26
C GLU A 144 -21.14 -14.04 -10.96
N GLU A 145 -20.49 -14.54 -12.01
CA GLU A 145 -20.91 -15.73 -12.75
C GLU A 145 -20.48 -17.05 -12.09
N THR A 146 -19.56 -17.00 -11.14
CA THR A 146 -19.05 -18.20 -10.46
C THR A 146 -20.06 -18.82 -9.51
N LYS A 147 -19.98 -20.16 -9.38
CA LYS A 147 -20.74 -20.92 -8.38
C LYS A 147 -19.96 -21.12 -7.07
N ILE A 148 -18.69 -20.71 -7.03
CA ILE A 148 -17.85 -20.84 -5.84
C ILE A 148 -18.28 -19.78 -4.82
N ASN A 149 -18.84 -20.24 -3.71
CA ASN A 149 -19.41 -19.37 -2.68
C ASN A 149 -18.57 -19.42 -1.39
N GLY A 150 -17.33 -18.94 -1.48
CA GLY A 150 -16.40 -18.87 -0.35
C GLY A 150 -16.05 -17.44 0.06
N ARG A 151 -15.43 -17.29 1.24
CA ARG A 151 -15.13 -15.97 1.81
C ARG A 151 -14.12 -15.18 1.01
N HIS A 152 -13.10 -15.84 0.46
CA HIS A 152 -12.04 -15.17 -0.27
C HIS A 152 -12.58 -14.66 -1.60
N VAL A 153 -13.46 -15.44 -2.25
CA VAL A 153 -14.16 -15.00 -3.47
C VAL A 153 -15.03 -13.76 -3.22
N LYS A 154 -15.80 -13.75 -2.13
CA LYS A 154 -16.63 -12.59 -1.75
C LYS A 154 -15.78 -11.37 -1.40
N TYR A 155 -14.73 -11.55 -0.59
CA TYR A 155 -13.82 -10.48 -0.19
C TYR A 155 -13.16 -9.85 -1.42
N PHE A 156 -12.66 -10.67 -2.35
CA PHE A 156 -12.03 -10.23 -3.59
C PHE A 156 -13.01 -9.42 -4.43
N ARG A 157 -14.25 -9.92 -4.60
CA ARG A 157 -15.30 -9.20 -5.34
C ARG A 157 -15.59 -7.82 -4.73
N ILE A 158 -15.83 -7.75 -3.42
CA ILE A 158 -16.10 -6.47 -2.73
C ILE A 158 -14.91 -5.52 -2.87
N SER A 159 -13.68 -6.03 -2.77
CA SER A 159 -12.46 -5.25 -2.97
C SER A 159 -12.36 -4.67 -4.39
N CYS A 160 -12.70 -5.45 -5.42
CA CYS A 160 -12.77 -4.95 -6.80
C CYS A 160 -13.87 -3.91 -7.00
N GLN A 161 -15.07 -4.12 -6.43
CA GLN A 161 -16.18 -3.15 -6.47
C GLN A 161 -15.81 -1.83 -5.79
N HIS A 162 -15.15 -1.90 -4.64
CA HIS A 162 -14.60 -0.72 -3.97
C HIS A 162 -13.58 0.01 -4.85
N LYS A 163 -12.66 -0.72 -5.49
CA LYS A 163 -11.67 -0.12 -6.42
C LYS A 163 -12.33 0.56 -7.61
N ILE A 164 -13.40 -0.01 -8.17
CA ILE A 164 -14.21 0.64 -9.20
C ILE A 164 -14.73 2.00 -8.71
N ASN A 165 -15.31 2.07 -7.50
CA ASN A 165 -15.77 3.33 -6.93
C ASN A 165 -14.64 4.34 -6.71
N VAL A 166 -13.47 3.89 -6.24
CA VAL A 166 -12.28 4.76 -6.09
C VAL A 166 -11.86 5.35 -7.44
N LEU A 167 -11.81 4.52 -8.49
CA LEU A 167 -11.46 4.95 -9.84
C LEU A 167 -12.50 5.93 -10.42
N LEU A 168 -13.79 5.67 -10.22
CA LEU A 168 -14.87 6.59 -10.63
C LEU A 168 -14.75 7.94 -9.90
N GLY A 169 -14.40 7.92 -8.61
CA GLY A 169 -14.11 9.14 -7.84
C GLY A 169 -12.95 9.94 -8.42
N LYS A 170 -11.86 9.28 -8.86
CA LYS A 170 -10.74 9.93 -9.58
C LYS A 170 -11.17 10.53 -10.93
N LEU A 171 -12.26 10.03 -11.52
CA LEU A 171 -12.88 10.59 -12.73
C LEU A 171 -13.98 11.62 -12.44
N HIS A 172 -14.22 11.97 -11.17
CA HIS A 172 -15.34 12.80 -10.73
C HIS A 172 -16.72 12.29 -11.21
N LYS A 173 -16.88 10.97 -11.26
CA LYS A 173 -18.14 10.30 -11.64
C LYS A 173 -18.85 9.73 -10.42
N GLU A 174 -20.15 9.53 -10.56
CA GLU A 174 -20.97 8.83 -9.57
C GLU A 174 -20.45 7.40 -9.35
N LYS A 175 -20.62 6.92 -8.11
CA LYS A 175 -20.26 5.56 -7.71
C LYS A 175 -21.20 4.56 -8.39
N GLU A 176 -20.64 3.43 -8.80
CA GLU A 176 -21.42 2.33 -9.39
C GLU A 176 -22.01 1.43 -8.31
N TYR A 177 -21.28 1.25 -7.20
CA TYR A 177 -21.70 0.40 -6.08
C TYR A 177 -22.03 1.25 -4.87
N SER A 178 -23.12 0.94 -4.17
CA SER A 178 -23.49 1.63 -2.93
C SER A 178 -22.49 1.31 -1.82
N GLY A 179 -21.90 2.34 -1.21
CA GLY A 179 -20.98 2.18 -0.07
C GLY A 179 -21.63 1.44 1.10
N TYR A 180 -22.89 1.73 1.39
CA TYR A 180 -23.68 1.03 2.40
C TYR A 180 -23.76 -0.49 2.12
N MET A 181 -24.06 -0.87 0.88
CA MET A 181 -24.17 -2.29 0.50
C MET A 181 -22.81 -3.00 0.59
N LEU A 182 -21.73 -2.35 0.14
CA LEU A 182 -20.38 -2.90 0.24
C LEU A 182 -19.95 -3.10 1.69
N ILE A 183 -20.24 -2.14 2.58
CA ILE A 183 -19.98 -2.26 4.02
C ILE A 183 -20.80 -3.42 4.61
N ALA A 184 -22.10 -3.47 4.32
CA ALA A 184 -22.98 -4.55 4.80
C ALA A 184 -22.49 -5.93 4.33
N ASP A 185 -22.06 -6.06 3.07
CA ASP A 185 -21.50 -7.30 2.53
C ASP A 185 -20.17 -7.68 3.17
N ALA A 186 -19.29 -6.71 3.46
CA ALA A 186 -18.05 -6.96 4.19
C ALA A 186 -18.31 -7.42 5.63
N LEU A 187 -19.28 -6.80 6.32
CA LEU A 187 -19.71 -7.20 7.66
C LEU A 187 -20.41 -8.57 7.67
N ASN A 188 -21.11 -8.93 6.61
CA ASN A 188 -21.69 -10.26 6.45
C ASN A 188 -20.62 -11.37 6.45
N LEU A 189 -19.39 -11.07 5.99
CA LEU A 189 -18.26 -12.01 6.13
C LEU A 189 -17.90 -12.26 7.59
N CYS A 190 -18.02 -11.24 8.44
CA CYS A 190 -17.72 -11.34 9.87
C CYS A 190 -18.78 -12.20 10.60
N GLY A 191 -20.06 -11.97 10.30
CA GLY A 191 -21.18 -12.62 10.99
C GLY A 191 -21.47 -14.06 10.55
N ARG A 192 -21.34 -14.37 9.24
CA ARG A 192 -21.64 -15.72 8.72
C ARG A 192 -20.49 -16.71 8.88
N GLU A 193 -19.27 -16.21 9.06
CA GLU A 193 -18.06 -17.03 9.17
C GLU A 193 -17.31 -16.76 10.48
N ARG A 194 -18.05 -16.69 11.59
CA ARG A 194 -17.55 -16.60 12.99
C ARG A 194 -16.27 -15.78 13.12
N GLY A 195 -16.37 -14.45 12.98
CA GLY A 195 -15.29 -13.55 13.36
C GLY A 195 -14.16 -13.41 12.35
N TYR A 196 -14.43 -13.62 11.05
CA TYR A 196 -13.47 -13.32 9.97
C TYR A 196 -13.05 -11.84 10.00
N THR A 197 -11.90 -11.57 10.62
CA THR A 197 -11.52 -10.23 11.07
C THR A 197 -11.22 -9.28 9.90
N GLN A 198 -10.82 -9.83 8.76
CA GLN A 198 -10.57 -9.09 7.53
C GLN A 198 -11.83 -8.44 6.97
N GLY A 199 -13.01 -8.99 7.24
CA GLY A 199 -14.28 -8.33 6.88
C GLY A 199 -14.43 -6.96 7.54
N TYR A 200 -14.05 -6.81 8.81
CA TYR A 200 -14.03 -5.52 9.50
C TYR A 200 -13.01 -4.57 8.88
N LEU A 201 -11.81 -5.07 8.55
CA LEU A 201 -10.82 -4.26 7.87
C LEU A 201 -11.36 -3.73 6.53
N LEU A 202 -11.97 -4.59 5.71
CA LEU A 202 -12.53 -4.20 4.43
C LEU A 202 -13.68 -3.19 4.59
N ALA A 203 -14.56 -3.39 5.56
CA ALA A 203 -15.62 -2.41 5.89
C ALA A 203 -15.03 -1.04 6.23
N GLY A 204 -13.97 -0.99 7.06
CA GLY A 204 -13.23 0.24 7.35
C GLY A 204 -12.61 0.88 6.12
N ILE A 205 -12.02 0.09 5.22
CA ILE A 205 -11.44 0.57 3.96
C ILE A 205 -12.51 1.19 3.05
N VAL A 206 -13.68 0.55 2.94
CA VAL A 206 -14.80 1.05 2.14
C VAL A 206 -15.34 2.34 2.74
N ALA A 207 -15.54 2.38 4.07
CA ALA A 207 -16.04 3.54 4.80
C ALA A 207 -15.09 4.74 4.68
N ASP A 208 -13.77 4.54 4.77
CA ASP A 208 -12.74 5.57 4.53
C ASP A 208 -12.84 6.21 3.14
N GLY A 209 -13.38 5.49 2.15
CA GLY A 209 -13.59 5.98 0.78
C GLY A 209 -14.97 6.59 0.54
N ASP A 210 -15.81 6.67 1.56
CA ASP A 210 -17.20 7.14 1.45
C ASP A 210 -17.51 8.25 2.44
N LEU A 211 -17.73 9.48 1.92
CA LEU A 211 -18.05 10.66 2.72
C LEU A 211 -19.18 10.44 3.73
N GLN A 212 -20.15 9.58 3.40
CA GLN A 212 -21.27 9.28 4.28
C GLN A 212 -20.87 8.45 5.50
N PHE A 213 -19.84 7.60 5.38
CA PHE A 213 -19.43 6.63 6.39
C PHE A 213 -18.04 6.90 6.96
N LEU A 214 -17.40 8.02 6.59
CA LEU A 214 -16.05 8.36 7.06
C LEU A 214 -15.93 8.26 8.57
N ASN A 215 -16.89 8.81 9.32
CA ASN A 215 -16.84 8.81 10.78
C ASN A 215 -16.97 7.40 11.38
N ASP A 216 -17.65 6.48 10.70
CA ASP A 216 -17.88 5.11 11.17
C ASP A 216 -16.65 4.21 10.95
N SER A 217 -15.71 4.61 10.08
CA SER A 217 -14.58 3.74 9.71
C SER A 217 -13.70 3.37 10.90
N ILE A 218 -13.58 4.25 11.90
CA ILE A 218 -12.83 4.00 13.13
C ILE A 218 -13.37 2.81 13.91
N HIS A 219 -14.71 2.65 13.96
CA HIS A 219 -15.34 1.53 14.66
C HIS A 219 -15.04 0.20 13.97
N PHE A 220 -14.97 0.19 12.64
CA PHE A 220 -14.56 -1.01 11.91
C PHE A 220 -13.10 -1.36 12.18
N TYR A 221 -12.20 -0.38 12.24
CA TYR A 221 -10.80 -0.61 12.60
C TYR A 221 -10.62 -1.12 14.04
N ASP A 222 -11.41 -0.63 14.99
CA ASP A 222 -11.39 -1.13 16.37
C ASP A 222 -11.81 -2.61 16.48
N ASN A 223 -12.67 -3.08 15.58
CA ASN A 223 -13.08 -4.49 15.53
C ASN A 223 -12.12 -5.37 14.71
N ALA A 224 -11.23 -4.77 13.90
CA ALA A 224 -10.31 -5.48 13.03
C ALA A 224 -9.05 -6.00 13.75
N PHE A 225 -8.83 -5.68 15.03
CA PHE A 225 -7.63 -6.13 15.76
C PHE A 225 -7.56 -7.65 15.88
N THR A 226 -6.37 -8.17 15.59
CA THR A 226 -6.07 -9.62 15.52
C THR A 226 -5.30 -10.12 16.74
N GLY A 227 -4.60 -9.24 17.46
CA GLY A 227 -3.68 -9.61 18.53
C GLY A 227 -2.27 -9.95 18.04
N LYS A 228 -2.02 -9.98 16.71
CA LYS A 228 -0.69 -10.17 16.11
C LYS A 228 -0.11 -8.81 15.75
N LYS A 229 1.10 -8.53 16.25
CA LYS A 229 1.72 -7.19 16.18
C LYS A 229 1.89 -6.71 14.74
N GLU A 230 2.35 -7.57 13.85
CA GLU A 230 2.65 -7.27 12.45
C GLU A 230 1.39 -6.84 11.68
N ILE A 231 0.27 -7.51 11.96
CA ILE A 231 -1.02 -7.21 11.34
C ILE A 231 -1.62 -5.95 11.97
N ASP A 232 -1.61 -5.89 13.31
CA ASP A 232 -2.18 -4.79 14.08
C ASP A 232 -1.43 -3.46 13.84
N ALA A 233 -0.16 -3.52 13.42
CA ALA A 233 0.60 -2.35 12.97
C ALA A 233 -0.09 -1.64 11.80
N TYR A 234 -0.61 -2.40 10.83
CA TYR A 234 -1.35 -1.82 9.69
C TYR A 234 -2.67 -1.19 10.15
N ILE A 235 -3.37 -1.80 11.10
CA ILE A 235 -4.63 -1.28 11.65
C ILE A 235 -4.36 0.03 12.40
N HIS A 236 -3.34 0.09 13.25
CA HIS A 236 -2.90 1.33 13.89
C HIS A 236 -2.53 2.41 12.87
N TYR A 237 -1.85 2.06 11.77
CA TYR A 237 -1.58 3.01 10.69
C TYR A 237 -2.87 3.57 10.07
N ARG A 238 -3.90 2.73 9.85
CA ARG A 238 -5.22 3.18 9.34
C ARG A 238 -5.94 4.09 10.34
N LYS A 239 -5.91 3.75 11.63
CA LYS A 239 -6.46 4.62 12.68
C LYS A 239 -5.76 5.97 12.74
N GLY A 240 -4.43 5.99 12.62
CA GLY A 240 -3.67 7.24 12.54
C GLY A 240 -4.11 8.12 11.36
N ARG A 241 -4.39 7.51 10.21
CA ARG A 241 -4.91 8.20 9.02
C ARG A 241 -6.30 8.78 9.22
N TYR A 242 -7.17 8.06 9.94
CA TYR A 242 -8.48 8.57 10.33
C TYR A 242 -8.33 9.82 11.20
N TYR A 243 -7.56 9.75 12.27
CA TYR A 243 -7.37 10.89 13.18
C TYR A 243 -6.72 12.08 12.48
N GLU A 244 -5.76 11.85 11.58
CA GLU A 244 -5.10 12.91 10.81
C GLU A 244 -6.09 13.63 9.86
N LYS A 245 -6.87 12.87 9.08
CA LYS A 245 -7.60 13.41 7.92
C LYS A 245 -9.08 13.67 8.14
N ILE A 246 -9.70 12.98 9.10
CA ILE A 246 -11.14 12.99 9.33
C ILE A 246 -11.43 13.71 10.64
N ASP A 247 -10.81 13.27 11.73
CA ASP A 247 -11.02 13.86 13.07
C ASP A 247 -10.17 15.13 13.30
N HIS A 248 -9.12 15.31 12.49
CA HIS A 248 -8.12 16.38 12.65
C HIS A 248 -7.47 16.43 14.04
N ASP A 249 -7.31 15.27 14.69
CA ASP A 249 -6.65 15.10 15.98
C ASP A 249 -5.19 14.63 15.75
N GLU A 250 -4.26 15.59 15.68
CA GLU A 250 -2.84 15.32 15.46
C GLU A 250 -2.20 14.50 16.59
N GLU A 251 -2.63 14.66 17.85
CA GLU A 251 -2.05 13.94 18.99
C GLU A 251 -2.42 12.46 18.95
N ARG A 252 -3.69 12.14 18.65
CA ARG A 252 -4.14 10.76 18.45
C ARG A 252 -3.52 10.16 17.21
N ALA A 253 -3.45 10.91 16.10
CA ALA A 253 -2.78 10.44 14.89
C ALA A 253 -1.33 10.06 15.18
N LEU A 254 -0.57 10.94 15.85
CA LEU A 254 0.82 10.70 16.25
C LEU A 254 0.95 9.46 17.16
N THR A 255 0.03 9.30 18.11
CA THR A 255 0.00 8.15 19.01
C THR A 255 -0.19 6.83 18.26
N GLU A 256 -1.13 6.79 17.33
CA GLU A 256 -1.41 5.59 16.52
C GLU A 256 -0.28 5.29 15.53
N TYR A 257 0.31 6.30 14.88
CA TYR A 257 1.48 6.10 14.03
C TYR A 257 2.71 5.58 14.78
N ARG A 258 2.96 6.09 16.00
CA ARG A 258 4.02 5.55 16.88
C ARG A 258 3.73 4.13 17.35
N LYS A 259 2.46 3.74 17.55
CA LYS A 259 2.11 2.33 17.82
C LYS A 259 2.40 1.45 16.60
N ALA A 260 1.96 1.87 15.41
CA ALA A 260 2.22 1.17 14.16
C ALA A 260 3.72 0.90 13.95
N TYR A 261 4.56 1.94 14.07
CA TYR A 261 6.01 1.79 13.91
C TYR A 261 6.67 0.93 15.00
N ARG A 262 6.22 1.02 16.26
CA ARG A 262 6.76 0.16 17.33
C ARG A 262 6.42 -1.33 17.14
N MET A 263 5.30 -1.62 16.49
CA MET A 263 4.88 -2.98 16.20
C MET A 263 5.54 -3.54 14.94
N ASP A 264 5.77 -2.70 13.94
CA ASP A 264 6.50 -3.03 12.71
C ASP A 264 7.53 -1.94 12.40
N GLN A 265 8.79 -2.22 12.72
CA GLN A 265 9.90 -1.29 12.51
C GLN A 265 10.29 -1.13 11.04
N SER A 266 9.75 -1.96 10.14
CA SER A 266 9.91 -1.78 8.69
C SER A 266 8.93 -0.74 8.12
N ASN A 267 7.96 -0.27 8.92
CA ASN A 267 6.92 0.66 8.48
C ASN A 267 7.41 2.11 8.38
N TYR A 268 8.28 2.37 7.41
CA TYR A 268 8.81 3.71 7.09
C TYR A 268 7.68 4.73 6.78
N ARG A 269 6.51 4.27 6.34
CA ARG A 269 5.35 5.14 6.07
C ARG A 269 4.74 5.70 7.34
N ALA A 270 4.66 4.91 8.40
CA ALA A 270 4.25 5.38 9.72
C ALA A 270 5.28 6.37 10.27
N LEU A 271 6.57 6.08 10.10
CA LEU A 271 7.67 6.94 10.55
C LEU A 271 7.65 8.31 9.84
N PHE A 272 7.41 8.33 8.53
CA PHE A 272 7.19 9.57 7.77
C PHE A 272 6.03 10.40 8.32
N LYS A 273 4.92 9.75 8.69
CA LYS A 273 3.76 10.44 9.28
C LYS A 273 4.06 11.02 10.66
N VAL A 274 4.86 10.33 11.47
CA VAL A 274 5.39 10.86 12.74
C VAL A 274 6.20 12.13 12.47
N ALA A 275 7.17 12.08 11.53
CA ALA A 275 8.04 13.21 11.23
C ALA A 275 7.26 14.45 10.75
N ILE A 276 6.22 14.28 9.93
CA ILE A 276 5.39 15.38 9.43
C ILE A 276 4.57 16.03 10.55
N ILE A 277 3.95 15.23 11.44
CA ILE A 277 3.18 15.80 12.56
C ILE A 277 4.13 16.52 13.53
N GLU A 278 5.29 15.94 13.81
CA GLU A 278 6.30 16.62 14.63
C GLU A 278 6.78 17.93 14.00
N LEU A 279 6.94 17.97 12.67
CA LEU A 279 7.23 19.21 11.96
C LEU A 279 6.08 20.22 12.15
N SER A 280 4.84 19.84 11.83
CA SER A 280 3.63 20.68 11.96
C SER A 280 3.53 21.34 13.34
N ILE A 281 3.68 20.54 14.41
CA ILE A 281 3.67 21.03 15.80
C ILE A 281 4.84 22.01 16.04
N GLY A 282 6.04 21.67 15.56
CA GLY A 282 7.23 22.52 15.67
C GLY A 282 7.07 23.86 14.97
N GLU A 283 6.48 23.88 13.78
CA GLU A 283 6.21 25.10 13.00
C GLU A 283 5.12 25.95 13.66
N MET A 284 4.02 25.33 14.08
CA MET A 284 2.89 26.02 14.70
C MET A 284 3.27 26.72 16.00
N TYR A 285 4.10 26.09 16.84
CA TYR A 285 4.49 26.63 18.14
C TYR A 285 5.90 27.24 18.17
N MET A 286 6.59 27.30 17.01
CA MET A 286 7.99 27.74 16.92
C MET A 286 8.91 26.97 17.89
N ASP A 287 8.65 25.67 18.12
CA ASP A 287 9.42 24.83 19.04
C ASP A 287 10.47 24.00 18.29
N TYR A 288 11.69 24.50 18.30
CA TYR A 288 12.85 23.85 17.68
C TYR A 288 13.14 22.44 18.20
N ARG A 289 12.62 22.02 19.36
CA ARG A 289 12.78 20.64 19.83
C ARG A 289 11.99 19.67 18.95
N TYR A 290 10.79 20.06 18.52
CA TYR A 290 9.96 19.26 17.62
C TYR A 290 10.54 19.24 16.20
N ILE A 291 11.03 20.38 15.71
CA ILE A 291 11.73 20.46 14.41
C ILE A 291 12.96 19.52 14.41
N ARG A 292 13.76 19.52 15.49
CA ARG A 292 14.92 18.61 15.60
C ARG A 292 14.53 17.14 15.67
N ARG A 293 13.42 16.79 16.33
CA ARG A 293 12.89 15.41 16.34
C ARG A 293 12.45 14.99 14.95
N SER A 294 11.70 15.84 14.25
CA SER A 294 11.29 15.61 12.86
C SER A 294 12.49 15.36 11.94
N ILE A 295 13.56 16.16 12.05
CA ILE A 295 14.82 15.92 11.32
C ILE A 295 15.40 14.53 11.62
N SER A 296 15.46 14.15 12.91
CA SER A 296 15.97 12.83 13.32
C SER A 296 15.13 11.72 12.70
N THR A 297 13.81 11.82 12.81
CA THR A 297 12.87 10.82 12.31
C THR A 297 12.87 10.73 10.77
N PHE A 298 13.04 11.85 10.05
CA PHE A 298 13.22 11.82 8.60
C PHE A 298 14.52 11.10 8.19
N ARG A 299 15.61 11.25 8.95
CA ARG A 299 16.89 10.58 8.66
C ARG A 299 16.86 9.07 8.89
N GLU A 300 16.01 8.60 9.77
CA GLU A 300 15.80 7.16 10.00
C GLU A 300 15.17 6.46 8.77
N ILE A 301 14.43 7.18 7.91
CA ILE A 301 13.75 6.57 6.76
C ILE A 301 14.75 6.02 5.71
N PRO A 302 15.74 6.80 5.21
CA PRO A 302 16.79 6.25 4.35
C PRO A 302 17.57 5.11 5.00
N GLU A 303 17.80 5.16 6.32
CA GLU A 303 18.50 4.10 7.05
C GLU A 303 17.71 2.78 7.04
N LEU A 304 16.39 2.84 7.23
CA LEU A 304 15.51 1.67 7.12
C LEU A 304 15.47 1.07 5.71
N LEU A 305 15.71 1.91 4.69
CA LEU A 305 15.69 1.53 3.28
C LEU A 305 17.10 1.35 2.69
N TYR A 306 18.14 1.36 3.54
CA TYR A 306 19.53 1.40 3.09
C TYR A 306 19.89 0.26 2.13
N ASP A 307 19.50 -0.96 2.48
CA ASP A 307 19.80 -2.14 1.66
C ASP A 307 19.09 -2.07 0.29
N ASP A 308 17.84 -1.61 0.24
CA ASP A 308 17.10 -1.45 -1.01
C ASP A 308 17.71 -0.33 -1.87
N ILE A 309 18.22 0.74 -1.22
CA ILE A 309 18.96 1.83 -1.87
C ILE A 309 20.28 1.32 -2.46
N GLU A 310 21.09 0.60 -1.69
CA GLU A 310 22.40 0.10 -2.11
C GLU A 310 22.29 -0.85 -3.31
N ASN A 311 21.22 -1.65 -3.36
CA ASN A 311 20.99 -2.64 -4.40
C ASN A 311 20.11 -2.12 -5.57
N CYS A 312 19.72 -0.85 -5.60
CA CYS A 312 18.79 -0.29 -6.59
C CYS A 312 17.52 -1.15 -6.79
N ASN A 313 16.90 -1.58 -5.68
CA ASN A 313 15.69 -2.41 -5.68
C ASN A 313 14.59 -1.74 -4.84
N LEU A 314 14.24 -0.50 -5.21
CA LEU A 314 13.22 0.26 -4.52
C LEU A 314 11.87 0.13 -5.22
N LEU A 315 10.85 -0.17 -4.43
CA LEU A 315 9.47 -0.08 -4.88
C LEU A 315 9.14 1.39 -5.20
N PRO A 316 8.24 1.66 -6.18
CA PRO A 316 7.81 3.03 -6.51
C PRO A 316 7.33 3.83 -5.28
N ILE A 317 6.72 3.17 -4.31
CA ILE A 317 6.27 3.79 -3.06
C ILE A 317 7.42 4.09 -2.09
N GLN A 318 8.50 3.32 -2.09
CA GLN A 318 9.69 3.64 -1.30
C GLN A 318 10.38 4.86 -1.90
N LEU A 319 10.53 4.91 -3.25
CA LEU A 319 11.02 6.08 -3.98
C LEU A 319 10.19 7.34 -3.69
N GLU A 320 8.85 7.23 -3.66
CA GLU A 320 7.97 8.35 -3.30
C GLU A 320 8.22 8.89 -1.90
N TYR A 321 8.35 8.01 -0.90
CA TYR A 321 8.59 8.43 0.48
C TYR A 321 10.02 8.94 0.69
N LEU A 322 11.02 8.41 -0.01
CA LEU A 322 12.38 8.95 -0.02
C LEU A 322 12.40 10.36 -0.63
N ALA A 323 11.75 10.57 -1.78
CA ALA A 323 11.66 11.87 -2.41
C ALA A 323 10.99 12.90 -1.50
N LYS A 324 9.87 12.53 -0.88
CA LYS A 324 9.19 13.38 0.13
C LYS A 324 10.07 13.67 1.34
N THR A 325 10.83 12.67 1.81
CA THR A 325 11.73 12.80 2.96
C THR A 325 12.84 13.80 2.68
N TYR A 326 13.57 13.63 1.59
CA TYR A 326 14.67 14.54 1.22
C TYR A 326 14.18 15.95 0.94
N LYS A 327 13.01 16.10 0.31
CA LYS A 327 12.38 17.41 0.12
C LYS A 327 12.09 18.10 1.47
N ASN A 328 11.47 17.41 2.42
CA ASN A 328 11.21 18.00 3.74
C ASN A 328 12.52 18.31 4.49
N LEU A 329 13.53 17.45 4.41
CA LEU A 329 14.84 17.72 4.99
C LEU A 329 15.48 18.97 4.39
N TYR A 330 15.42 19.15 3.06
CA TYR A 330 15.87 20.36 2.38
C TYR A 330 15.16 21.60 2.94
N ASP A 331 13.82 21.60 2.94
CA ASP A 331 13.00 22.73 3.40
C ASP A 331 13.30 23.07 4.87
N ILE A 332 13.42 22.06 5.75
CA ILE A 332 13.76 22.27 7.15
C ILE A 332 15.17 22.87 7.31
N TYR A 333 16.16 22.34 6.58
CA TYR A 333 17.52 22.85 6.71
C TYR A 333 17.69 24.26 6.16
N ASP A 334 17.03 24.58 5.05
CA ASP A 334 17.13 25.89 4.42
C ASP A 334 16.34 26.95 5.20
N ILE A 335 15.08 26.67 5.54
CA ILE A 335 14.16 27.64 6.13
C ILE A 335 14.34 27.74 7.64
N TRP A 336 14.38 26.60 8.34
CA TRP A 336 14.27 26.58 9.81
C TRP A 336 15.61 26.56 10.52
N MET A 337 16.61 25.90 9.93
CA MET A 337 17.92 25.71 10.56
C MET A 337 19.01 26.62 9.98
N GLU A 338 18.77 27.27 8.84
CA GLU A 338 19.73 28.06 8.07
C GLU A 338 21.04 27.30 7.78
N ARG A 339 20.94 25.98 7.59
CA ARG A 339 22.08 25.06 7.34
C ARG A 339 22.19 24.72 5.86
N LYS A 340 22.69 25.68 5.08
CA LYS A 340 22.83 25.55 3.62
C LYS A 340 23.54 24.27 3.16
N SER A 341 24.60 23.84 3.85
CA SER A 341 25.32 22.62 3.49
C SER A 341 24.45 21.36 3.64
N SER A 342 23.65 21.27 4.70
CA SER A 342 22.74 20.15 4.93
C SER A 342 21.54 20.17 4.00
N ALA A 343 21.03 21.37 3.67
CA ALA A 343 20.00 21.52 2.65
C ALA A 343 20.53 21.03 1.29
N MET A 344 21.71 21.48 0.87
CA MET A 344 22.33 21.03 -0.39
C MET A 344 22.55 19.52 -0.44
N GLN A 345 22.97 18.89 0.67
CA GLN A 345 23.10 17.43 0.73
C GLN A 345 21.76 16.73 0.47
N ALA A 346 20.68 17.15 1.14
CA ALA A 346 19.35 16.58 0.91
C ALA A 346 18.86 16.78 -0.53
N LEU A 347 19.21 17.92 -1.15
CA LEU A 347 18.92 18.17 -2.56
C LEU A 347 19.70 17.21 -3.47
N TYR A 348 20.98 16.95 -3.21
CA TYR A 348 21.75 15.96 -3.97
C TYR A 348 21.18 14.55 -3.83
N GLU A 349 20.79 14.15 -2.62
CA GLU A 349 20.13 12.85 -2.38
C GLU A 349 18.81 12.73 -3.16
N LEU A 350 18.04 13.83 -3.25
CA LEU A 350 16.85 13.90 -4.11
C LEU A 350 17.19 13.79 -5.61
N CYS A 351 18.31 14.36 -6.06
CA CYS A 351 18.81 14.20 -7.45
C CYS A 351 19.19 12.75 -7.75
N ASP A 352 19.87 12.10 -6.81
CA ASP A 352 20.32 10.72 -6.99
C ASP A 352 19.15 9.74 -7.14
N LEU A 353 17.99 10.02 -6.54
CA LEU A 353 16.78 9.21 -6.73
C LEU A 353 16.35 9.13 -8.21
N GLU A 354 16.56 10.17 -9.00
CA GLU A 354 16.20 10.13 -10.42
C GLU A 354 17.06 9.11 -11.18
N ARG A 355 18.36 9.08 -10.88
CA ARG A 355 19.30 8.09 -11.43
C ARG A 355 18.92 6.68 -10.98
N MET A 356 18.54 6.53 -9.71
CA MET A 356 18.10 5.25 -9.18
C MET A 356 16.87 4.73 -9.93
N ILE A 357 15.87 5.58 -10.24
CA ILE A 357 14.69 5.16 -11.02
C ILE A 357 15.07 4.59 -12.39
N ASP A 358 16.09 5.17 -13.06
CA ASP A 358 16.56 4.66 -14.35
C ASP A 358 17.26 3.30 -14.23
N GLU A 359 18.01 3.11 -13.15
CA GLU A 359 18.78 1.90 -12.88
C GLU A 359 17.97 0.80 -12.15
N ASP A 360 16.76 1.12 -11.68
CA ASP A 360 15.99 0.23 -10.81
C ASP A 360 15.45 -0.98 -11.59
N ALA A 361 15.85 -2.17 -11.15
CA ALA A 361 15.47 -3.44 -11.74
C ALA A 361 13.97 -3.77 -11.55
N PHE A 362 13.30 -3.15 -10.58
CA PHE A 362 11.88 -3.35 -10.31
C PHE A 362 11.04 -3.11 -11.56
N PHE A 363 11.33 -2.05 -12.33
CA PHE A 363 10.49 -1.68 -13.46
C PHE A 363 10.57 -2.68 -14.60
N ASP A 364 11.79 -3.13 -14.93
CA ASP A 364 11.99 -4.16 -15.94
C ASP A 364 11.36 -5.48 -15.46
N HIS A 365 11.52 -5.82 -14.18
CA HIS A 365 10.93 -7.02 -13.59
C HIS A 365 9.40 -7.01 -13.57
N PHE A 366 8.79 -5.87 -13.21
CA PHE A 366 7.36 -5.79 -12.97
C PHE A 366 6.55 -5.49 -14.24
N PHE A 367 7.08 -4.63 -15.12
CA PHE A 367 6.41 -4.17 -16.35
C PHE A 367 6.92 -4.84 -17.63
N GLY A 368 8.06 -5.55 -17.55
CA GLY A 368 8.76 -6.15 -18.66
C GLY A 368 9.74 -5.21 -19.36
N ASP A 369 10.75 -5.77 -20.03
CA ASP A 369 11.78 -5.00 -20.72
C ASP A 369 11.21 -4.09 -21.82
N GLY A 370 11.80 -2.89 -21.95
CA GLY A 370 11.58 -1.96 -23.06
C GLY A 370 10.56 -0.86 -22.77
N GLU A 371 9.79 -0.49 -23.79
CA GLU A 371 9.00 0.76 -23.83
C GLU A 371 8.03 0.93 -22.66
N LYS A 372 7.45 -0.16 -22.13
CA LYS A 372 6.52 -0.11 -21.00
C LYS A 372 7.21 0.25 -19.68
N ALA A 373 8.33 -0.39 -19.36
CA ALA A 373 9.08 -0.06 -18.15
C ALA A 373 9.60 1.38 -18.21
N ASP A 374 10.11 1.81 -19.36
CA ASP A 374 10.56 3.18 -19.59
C ASP A 374 9.43 4.21 -19.44
N GLU A 375 8.23 3.90 -19.92
CA GLU A 375 7.06 4.74 -19.75
C GLU A 375 6.68 4.89 -18.27
N GLU A 376 6.69 3.79 -17.50
CA GLU A 376 6.37 3.83 -16.06
C GLU A 376 7.45 4.54 -15.23
N ARG A 377 8.74 4.39 -15.57
CA ARG A 377 9.84 5.18 -14.98
C ARG A 377 9.62 6.67 -15.22
N ARG A 378 9.34 7.07 -16.46
CA ARG A 378 9.07 8.46 -16.83
C ARG A 378 7.88 9.02 -16.06
N LEU A 379 6.81 8.24 -15.92
CA LEU A 379 5.63 8.66 -15.17
C LEU A 379 5.91 8.77 -13.67
N LEU A 380 6.72 7.89 -13.09
CA LEU A 380 7.16 8.04 -11.70
C LEU A 380 7.91 9.35 -11.52
N LYS A 381 8.89 9.64 -12.38
CA LYS A 381 9.67 10.88 -12.32
C LYS A 381 8.79 12.12 -12.42
N CYS A 382 7.81 12.10 -13.33
CA CYS A 382 6.80 13.16 -13.44
C CYS A 382 5.96 13.27 -12.16
N HIS A 383 5.49 12.15 -11.61
CA HIS A 383 4.69 12.13 -10.39
C HIS A 383 5.43 12.70 -9.18
N LEU A 384 6.70 12.32 -9.03
CA LEU A 384 7.58 12.80 -7.97
C LEU A 384 8.03 14.25 -8.19
N ASN A 385 7.70 14.84 -9.35
CA ASN A 385 8.22 16.13 -9.81
C ASN A 385 9.76 16.18 -9.77
N LEU A 386 10.40 15.03 -10.02
CA LEU A 386 11.86 14.93 -10.13
C LEU A 386 12.38 15.55 -11.42
N VAL A 387 11.50 15.91 -12.37
CA VAL A 387 11.84 16.86 -13.43
C VAL A 387 11.93 18.24 -12.77
N TYR A 388 13.11 18.49 -12.20
CA TYR A 388 13.58 19.74 -11.63
C TYR A 388 12.96 20.92 -12.37
N TYR A 389 12.40 21.87 -11.62
CA TYR A 389 12.74 23.30 -11.72
C TYR A 389 13.57 23.65 -12.97
N LYS A 390 12.94 23.50 -14.15
CA LYS A 390 13.61 23.65 -15.44
C LYS A 390 13.46 25.10 -15.79
N ASP A 391 14.33 25.89 -15.16
CA ASP A 391 14.45 27.32 -15.30
C ASP A 391 13.22 28.15 -14.88
N GLU A 392 13.50 29.29 -14.25
CA GLU A 392 12.56 30.42 -14.11
C GLU A 392 12.23 31.08 -15.46
N ARG A 393 12.16 30.31 -16.55
CA ARG A 393 11.83 30.67 -17.94
C ARG A 393 12.21 29.48 -18.81
N ASP A 394 11.31 28.52 -19.01
CA ASP A 394 11.09 27.97 -20.35
C ASP A 394 9.82 27.12 -20.37
N THR A 395 8.86 27.67 -21.09
CA THR A 395 7.57 27.12 -21.49
C THR A 395 7.69 25.74 -22.13
N ILE A 396 6.99 24.75 -21.59
CA ILE A 396 6.49 23.60 -22.34
C ILE A 396 5.02 23.41 -21.96
N ASP A 397 4.16 23.47 -22.99
CA ASP A 397 2.70 23.37 -23.00
C ASP A 397 2.09 22.28 -22.09
N ASN A 398 1.72 22.63 -20.87
CA ASN A 398 0.65 21.97 -20.11
C ASN A 398 0.06 22.95 -19.08
N ASP A 399 -1.27 23.00 -18.99
CA ASP A 399 -2.11 24.02 -18.33
C ASP A 399 -2.05 24.10 -16.78
N TYR A 400 -0.90 23.80 -16.17
CA TYR A 400 -0.74 23.94 -14.72
C TYR A 400 0.72 24.22 -14.35
N TYR A 401 0.90 25.00 -13.29
CA TYR A 401 2.18 25.11 -12.59
C TYR A 401 1.95 25.02 -11.08
N ILE A 402 2.94 24.43 -10.38
CA ILE A 402 2.96 24.36 -8.92
C ILE A 402 3.74 25.55 -8.41
N ASN A 403 3.09 26.45 -7.68
CA ASN A 403 3.75 27.66 -7.18
C ASN A 403 4.73 27.35 -6.03
N LYS A 404 5.57 28.33 -5.65
CA LYS A 404 6.57 28.21 -4.55
C LYS A 404 5.98 27.86 -3.18
N ARG A 405 4.65 27.71 -3.06
CA ARG A 405 3.92 27.26 -1.85
C ARG A 405 3.26 25.89 -2.02
N GLY A 406 3.58 25.15 -3.09
CA GLY A 406 3.04 23.80 -3.32
C GLY A 406 1.56 23.74 -3.73
N LYS A 407 0.93 24.88 -4.09
CA LYS A 407 -0.43 24.88 -4.63
C LYS A 407 -0.43 24.68 -6.14
N ILE A 408 -1.33 23.83 -6.60
CA ILE A 408 -1.67 23.66 -8.03
C ILE A 408 -2.62 24.81 -8.39
N ASP A 409 -2.15 25.74 -9.22
CA ASP A 409 -2.98 26.81 -9.77
C ASP A 409 -3.26 26.51 -11.25
N TYR A 410 -4.53 26.60 -11.65
CA TYR A 410 -4.96 26.44 -13.03
C TYR A 410 -4.86 27.78 -13.76
N VAL A 411 -4.20 27.79 -14.92
CA VAL A 411 -4.21 28.98 -15.79
C VAL A 411 -5.61 29.09 -16.40
N LYS A 412 -6.23 30.25 -16.26
CA LYS A 412 -7.55 30.55 -16.82
C LYS A 412 -7.48 30.85 -18.30
#